data_AF-A0A961WXK1-F1
#
_entry.id   AF-A0A961WXK1-F1
#
_cell.length_a   1.000
_cell.length_b   1.000
_cell.length_c   1.000
_cell.angle_alpha   90.00
_cell.angle_beta   90.00
_cell.angle_gamma   90.00
#
_symmetry.space_group_name_H-M   'P 1'
#
loop_
_entity.id
_entity.type
_entity.pdbx_description
1 polymer ?
#
loop_
_entity_poly.entity_id
_entity_poly.type
_entity_poly.pdbx_seq_one_letter_code
_entity_poly.pdbx_strand_id
1 'polypeptide(L)'
;PALMMFGPSDKDSVHSAQSFAWKIKQESNDAARQRFVDTTVPQAEYLGLTVPDPELKKNEERGGYDFGEPDWNEFFTVLAGNGPCNRERLNARQKAWDDGEWFRTGLMAHAEKARQQSKPQAAE
;
A
#
# COMPACT_ATOMS: atom_id res chain seq x y z
N PRO A 1 9.70 6.67 5.40
CA PRO A 1 8.42 6.27 4.74
C PRO A 1 8.43 4.89 4.05
N ALA A 2 9.38 4.58 3.15
CA ALA A 2 9.36 3.33 2.37
C ALA A 2 9.34 2.06 3.26
N LEU A 3 10.14 2.03 4.33
CA LEU A 3 10.17 0.92 5.29
C LEU A 3 8.84 0.72 6.05
N MET A 4 8.04 1.78 6.20
CA MET A 4 6.73 1.72 6.87
C MET A 4 5.65 1.13 5.96
N MET A 5 5.89 0.99 4.65
CA MET A 5 4.94 0.37 3.72
C MET A 5 4.72 -1.12 4.00
N PHE A 6 5.68 -1.78 4.65
CA PHE A 6 5.56 -3.17 5.08
C PHE A 6 4.68 -3.33 6.33
N GLY A 7 4.15 -2.24 6.89
CA GLY A 7 3.28 -2.26 8.05
C GLY A 7 4.02 -2.21 9.38
N PRO A 8 3.28 -2.32 10.50
CA PRO A 8 3.84 -2.25 11.86
C PRO A 8 4.78 -3.43 12.12
N SER A 9 5.58 -3.33 13.19
CA SER A 9 6.38 -4.45 13.66
C SER A 9 5.51 -5.69 13.91
N ASP A 10 6.08 -6.88 13.77
CA ASP A 10 5.35 -8.13 14.01
C ASP A 10 4.79 -8.21 15.44
N LYS A 11 5.39 -7.51 16.41
CA LYS A 11 4.90 -7.41 17.81
C LYS A 11 3.55 -6.69 17.93
N ASP A 12 3.29 -5.72 17.06
CA ASP A 12 2.11 -4.86 17.09
C ASP A 12 1.09 -5.21 15.99
N SER A 13 1.37 -6.25 15.20
CA SER A 13 0.51 -6.66 14.09
C SER A 13 -0.59 -7.62 14.55
N VAL A 14 -1.72 -7.04 14.96
CA VAL A 14 -2.94 -7.75 15.43
C VAL A 14 -3.52 -8.75 14.41
N HIS A 15 -3.29 -8.56 13.10
CA HIS A 15 -3.82 -9.41 12.04
C HIS A 15 -2.84 -10.48 11.53
N SER A 16 -1.58 -10.48 12.01
CA SER A 16 -0.55 -11.38 11.49
C SER A 16 -0.91 -12.85 11.69
N ALA A 17 -1.32 -13.26 12.89
CA ALA A 17 -1.56 -14.67 13.22
C ALA A 17 -2.64 -15.33 12.33
N GLN A 18 -3.77 -14.64 12.12
CA GLN A 18 -4.85 -15.14 11.27
C GLN A 18 -4.46 -15.13 9.78
N SER A 19 -3.76 -14.09 9.34
CA SER A 19 -3.30 -13.98 7.94
C SER A 19 -2.28 -15.05 7.57
N PHE A 20 -1.41 -15.44 8.52
CA PHE A 20 -0.51 -16.58 8.35
C PHE A 20 -1.25 -17.91 8.32
N ALA A 21 -2.23 -18.12 9.22
CA ALA A 21 -3.01 -19.36 9.28
C ALA A 21 -3.77 -19.62 7.98
N TRP A 22 -4.28 -18.57 7.32
CA TRP A 22 -4.97 -18.65 6.04
C TRP A 22 -4.05 -18.54 4.82
N LYS A 23 -2.72 -18.45 5.03
CA LYS A 23 -1.73 -18.26 3.95
C LYS A 23 -1.98 -17.04 3.07
N ILE A 24 -2.67 -16.02 3.60
CA ILE A 24 -2.82 -14.70 2.98
C ILE A 24 -1.49 -13.96 3.05
N LYS A 25 -0.78 -14.10 4.17
CA LYS A 25 0.56 -13.56 4.39
C LYS A 25 1.55 -14.71 4.48
N GLN A 26 2.55 -14.72 3.60
CA GLN A 26 3.57 -15.77 3.52
C GLN A 26 4.86 -15.43 4.28
N GLU A 27 5.13 -14.14 4.48
CA GLU A 27 6.32 -13.62 5.14
C GLU A 27 5.91 -12.54 6.15
N SER A 28 6.66 -12.39 7.25
CA SER A 28 6.34 -11.43 8.31
C SER A 28 6.62 -10.00 7.87
N ASN A 29 6.07 -9.00 8.57
CA ASN A 29 6.32 -7.60 8.17
C ASN A 29 7.80 -7.27 8.33
N ASP A 30 8.40 -7.75 9.43
CA ASP A 30 9.80 -7.48 9.74
C ASP A 30 10.74 -8.24 8.78
N ALA A 31 10.40 -9.48 8.41
CA ALA A 31 11.16 -10.26 7.43
C ALA A 31 11.11 -9.64 6.03
N ALA A 32 9.93 -9.19 5.57
CA ALA A 32 9.79 -8.51 4.29
C ALA A 32 10.56 -7.17 4.27
N ARG A 33 10.55 -6.44 5.39
CA ARG A 33 11.32 -5.19 5.55
C ARG A 33 12.83 -5.45 5.52
N GLN A 34 13.30 -6.47 6.23
CA GLN A 34 14.71 -6.87 6.24
C GLN A 34 15.19 -7.21 4.82
N ARG A 35 14.46 -8.08 4.12
CA ARG A 35 14.75 -8.46 2.73
C ARG A 35 14.83 -7.24 1.81
N PHE A 36 13.92 -6.27 1.99
CA PHE A 36 13.93 -5.03 1.22
C PHE A 36 15.21 -4.22 1.47
N VAL A 37 15.63 -4.03 2.72
CA VAL A 37 16.87 -3.32 3.05
C VAL A 37 18.07 -4.03 2.45
N ASP A 38 18.18 -5.34 2.65
CA ASP A 38 19.31 -6.14 2.14
C ASP A 38 19.46 -6.06 0.62
N THR A 39 18.34 -5.93 -0.09
CA THR A 39 18.32 -5.82 -1.55
C THR A 39 18.55 -4.38 -2.03
N THR A 40 18.07 -3.39 -1.29
CA THR A 40 18.04 -1.98 -1.73
C THR A 40 19.32 -1.22 -1.38
N VAL A 41 19.96 -1.52 -0.25
CA VAL A 41 21.21 -0.85 0.15
C VAL A 41 22.32 -1.03 -0.90
N PRO A 42 22.59 -2.25 -1.42
CA PRO A 42 23.56 -2.42 -2.51
C PRO A 42 23.20 -1.66 -3.79
N GLN A 43 21.91 -1.50 -4.08
CA GLN A 43 21.45 -0.71 -5.23
C GLN A 43 21.71 0.78 -5.03
N ALA A 44 21.48 1.30 -3.81
CA ALA A 44 21.80 2.68 -3.46
C ALA A 44 23.30 2.94 -3.55
N GLU A 45 24.13 2.04 -3.02
CA GLU A 45 25.59 2.10 -3.11
C GLU A 45 26.06 2.08 -4.58
N TYR A 46 25.49 1.20 -5.40
CA TYR A 46 25.79 1.13 -6.84
C TYR A 46 25.49 2.46 -7.57
N LEU A 47 24.43 3.15 -7.15
CA LEU A 47 24.05 4.47 -7.67
C LEU A 47 24.84 5.63 -7.05
N GLY A 48 25.74 5.37 -6.10
CA GLY A 48 26.48 6.40 -5.37
C GLY A 48 25.60 7.23 -4.42
N LEU A 49 24.46 6.68 -3.99
CA LEU A 49 23.54 7.31 -3.06
C LEU A 49 23.83 6.91 -1.61
N THR A 50 23.56 7.82 -0.68
CA THR A 50 23.63 7.55 0.76
C THR A 50 22.23 7.32 1.32
N VAL A 51 22.03 6.23 2.04
CA VAL A 51 20.79 5.98 2.77
C VAL A 51 20.76 6.85 4.03
N PRO A 52 19.68 7.61 4.29
CA PRO A 52 19.60 8.54 5.42
C PRO A 52 19.26 7.79 6.72
N ASP A 53 20.12 6.86 7.12
CA ASP A 53 20.00 6.10 8.36
C ASP A 53 21.39 6.01 9.06
N PRO A 54 21.58 6.69 10.20
CA PRO A 54 22.83 6.64 10.97
C PRO A 54 23.14 5.27 11.58
N GLU A 55 22.13 4.44 11.80
CA GLU A 55 22.28 3.11 12.41
C GLU A 55 22.56 2.02 11.37
N LEU A 56 22.46 2.35 10.08
CA LEU A 56 22.65 1.43 8.98
C LEU A 56 24.09 0.87 8.96
N LYS A 57 24.23 -0.43 9.19
CA LYS A 57 25.52 -1.12 9.20
C LYS A 57 25.40 -2.49 8.57
N LYS A 58 26.40 -2.85 7.77
CA LYS A 58 26.53 -4.22 7.26
C LYS A 58 26.87 -5.15 8.42
N ASN A 59 26.06 -6.16 8.63
CA ASN A 59 26.26 -7.20 9.64
C ASN A 59 26.76 -8.48 8.95
N GLU A 60 28.05 -8.77 9.09
CA GLU A 60 28.68 -9.94 8.46
C GLU A 60 28.21 -11.27 9.06
N GLU A 61 27.81 -11.31 10.34
CA GLU A 61 27.32 -12.52 11.00
C GLU A 61 25.92 -12.92 10.52
N ARG A 62 25.05 -11.93 10.27
CA ARG A 62 23.71 -12.16 9.73
C ARG A 62 23.67 -12.25 8.20
N GLY A 63 24.72 -11.81 7.52
CA GLY A 63 24.77 -11.72 6.07
C GLY A 63 23.81 -10.67 5.49
N GLY A 64 23.51 -9.61 6.25
CA GLY A 64 22.55 -8.57 5.89
C GLY A 64 22.92 -7.21 6.47
N TYR A 65 21.95 -6.29 6.55
CA TYR A 65 22.12 -4.97 7.14
C TYR A 65 21.29 -4.81 8.41
N ASP A 66 21.90 -4.31 9.46
CA ASP A 66 21.18 -3.75 10.60
C ASP A 66 20.80 -2.31 10.25
N PHE A 67 19.57 -1.91 10.57
CA PHE A 67 19.01 -0.59 10.25
C PHE A 67 18.17 -0.08 11.42
N GLY A 68 18.03 1.24 11.52
CA GLY A 68 17.28 1.89 12.59
C GLY A 68 15.77 1.63 12.49
N GLU A 69 15.07 1.64 13.63
CA GLU A 69 13.62 1.47 13.61
C GLU A 69 12.92 2.67 12.96
N PRO A 70 11.87 2.46 12.15
CA PRO A 70 11.04 3.54 11.66
C PRO A 70 10.36 4.31 12.80
N ASP A 71 10.08 5.60 12.59
CA ASP A 71 9.23 6.36 13.51
C ASP A 71 7.78 5.84 13.48
N TRP A 72 7.46 4.96 14.43
CA TRP A 72 6.12 4.37 14.54
C TRP A 72 5.05 5.41 14.90
N ASN A 73 5.39 6.50 15.58
CA ASN A 73 4.43 7.56 15.89
C ASN A 73 4.01 8.31 14.62
N GLU A 74 4.98 8.63 13.75
CA GLU A 74 4.70 9.18 12.42
C GLU A 74 3.83 8.22 11.63
N PHE A 75 4.18 6.93 11.60
CA PHE A 75 3.41 5.90 10.88
C PHE A 75 1.94 5.87 11.27
N PHE A 76 1.63 5.78 12.57
CA PHE A 76 0.24 5.73 13.04
C PHE A 76 -0.50 7.05 12.82
N THR A 77 0.20 8.19 12.91
CA THR A 77 -0.38 9.51 12.60
C THR A 77 -0.81 9.61 11.14
N VAL A 78 0.04 9.15 10.23
CA VAL A 78 -0.25 9.10 8.78
C VAL A 78 -1.41 8.13 8.50
N LEU A 79 -1.40 6.95 9.13
CA LEU A 79 -2.48 5.96 8.99
C LEU A 79 -3.84 6.51 9.44
N ALA A 80 -3.86 7.30 10.52
CA ALA A 80 -5.05 7.94 11.06
C ALA A 80 -5.59 9.10 10.21
N GLY A 81 -4.95 9.42 9.07
CA GLY A 81 -5.39 10.48 8.18
C GLY A 81 -4.74 11.84 8.42
N ASN A 82 -3.78 11.94 9.35
CA ASN A 82 -3.12 13.19 9.73
C ASN A 82 -1.71 13.33 9.11
N GLY A 83 -1.45 12.61 8.02
CA GLY A 83 -0.21 12.76 7.27
C GLY A 83 -0.24 13.94 6.28
N PRO A 84 0.89 14.20 5.61
CA PRO A 84 1.10 15.44 4.86
C PRO A 84 0.17 15.63 3.65
N CYS A 85 -0.38 14.55 3.09
CA CYS A 85 -1.20 14.59 1.89
C CYS A 85 -2.53 13.82 2.02
N ASN A 86 -2.90 13.34 3.20
CA ASN A 86 -4.05 12.44 3.36
C ASN A 86 -5.35 13.10 2.91
N ARG A 87 -5.58 14.35 3.35
CA ARG A 87 -6.77 15.13 3.01
C ARG A 87 -6.81 15.44 1.52
N GLU A 88 -5.69 15.86 0.94
CA GLU A 88 -5.57 16.19 -0.48
C GLU A 88 -5.85 14.96 -1.36
N ARG A 89 -5.34 13.78 -0.98
CA ARG A 89 -5.57 12.52 -1.70
C ARG A 89 -7.03 12.10 -1.67
N LEU A 90 -7.67 12.15 -0.50
CA LEU A 90 -9.09 11.83 -0.36
C LEU A 90 -9.97 12.82 -1.11
N ASN A 91 -9.72 14.12 -0.96
CA ASN A 91 -10.46 15.16 -1.66
C ASN A 91 -10.34 15.02 -3.19
N ALA A 92 -9.15 14.71 -3.71
CA ALA A 92 -8.97 14.50 -5.14
C ALA A 92 -9.79 13.29 -5.65
N ARG A 93 -9.88 12.21 -4.86
CA ARG A 93 -10.68 11.02 -5.20
C ARG A 93 -12.18 11.29 -5.09
N GLN A 94 -12.63 11.95 -4.02
CA GLN A 94 -14.02 12.35 -3.84
C GLN A 94 -14.46 13.26 -4.98
N LYS A 95 -13.69 14.32 -5.27
CA LYS A 95 -13.97 15.24 -6.37
C LYS A 95 -14.07 14.51 -7.72
N ALA A 96 -13.11 13.64 -8.04
CA ALA A 96 -13.17 12.87 -9.29
C ALA A 96 -14.37 11.93 -9.36
N TRP A 97 -14.81 11.39 -8.23
CA TRP A 97 -16.03 10.58 -8.14
C TRP A 97 -17.27 11.45 -8.34
N ASP A 98 -17.40 12.54 -7.61
CA ASP A 98 -18.58 13.40 -7.65
C ASP A 98 -18.74 14.06 -9.02
N ASP A 99 -17.67 14.67 -9.55
CA ASP A 99 -17.67 15.28 -10.89
C ASP A 99 -17.93 14.25 -12.01
N GLY A 100 -17.57 12.98 -11.78
CA GLY A 100 -17.77 11.89 -12.73
C GLY A 100 -19.18 11.27 -12.67
N GLU A 101 -20.07 11.74 -11.80
CA GLU A 101 -21.39 11.13 -11.60
C GLU A 101 -22.23 11.09 -12.87
N TRP A 102 -22.33 12.22 -13.59
CA TRP A 102 -23.12 12.31 -14.82
C TRP A 102 -22.66 11.29 -15.87
N PHE A 103 -21.35 11.04 -15.96
CA PHE A 103 -20.77 10.11 -16.92
C PHE A 103 -21.12 8.66 -16.56
N ARG A 104 -20.98 8.30 -15.28
CA ARG A 104 -21.38 6.97 -14.78
C ARG A 104 -22.87 6.72 -15.00
N THR A 105 -23.71 7.71 -14.67
CA THR A 105 -25.16 7.64 -14.90
C THR A 105 -25.48 7.51 -16.39
N GLY A 106 -24.80 8.27 -17.26
CA GLY A 106 -24.95 8.18 -18.70
C GLY A 106 -24.61 6.80 -19.26
N LEU A 107 -23.48 6.21 -18.82
CA LEU A 107 -23.09 4.84 -19.21
C LEU A 107 -24.12 3.80 -18.76
N MET A 108 -24.63 3.91 -17.53
CA MET A 108 -25.65 3.00 -17.01
C MET A 108 -26.96 3.10 -17.80
N ALA A 109 -27.40 4.32 -18.13
CA ALA A 109 -28.59 4.54 -18.94
C ALA A 109 -28.41 4.02 -20.38
N HIS A 110 -27.23 4.17 -20.98
CA HIS A 110 -26.93 3.62 -22.30
C HIS A 110 -26.96 2.10 -22.30
N ALA A 111 -26.31 1.46 -21.31
CA ALA A 111 -26.32 0.01 -21.15
C ALA A 111 -27.76 -0.53 -20.95
N GLU A 112 -28.59 0.19 -20.21
CA GLU A 112 -29.99 -0.18 -20.00
C GLU A 112 -30.81 -0.12 -21.29
N LYS A 113 -30.64 0.93 -22.10
CA LYS A 113 -31.27 1.02 -23.42
C LYS A 113 -30.86 -0.14 -24.33
N ALA A 114 -29.58 -0.49 -24.36
CA ALA A 114 -29.08 -1.61 -25.14
C ALA A 114 -29.71 -2.95 -24.69
N ARG A 115 -29.80 -3.18 -23.37
CA ARG A 115 -30.46 -4.38 -22.81
C ARG A 115 -31.94 -4.47 -23.17
N GLN A 116 -32.65 -3.34 -23.19
CA GLN A 116 -34.05 -3.29 -23.57
C GLN A 116 -34.26 -3.57 -25.06
N GLN A 117 -33.38 -3.05 -25.91
CA GLN A 117 -33.40 -3.31 -27.36
C GLN A 117 -33.04 -4.76 -27.71
N SER A 118 -32.21 -5.43 -26.90
CA SER A 118 -31.84 -6.84 -27.12
C SER A 118 -32.87 -7.84 -26.58
N LYS A 119 -33.93 -7.40 -25.88
CA LYS A 119 -35.01 -8.30 -25.45
C LYS A 119 -35.91 -8.60 -26.64
N PRO A 120 -36.08 -9.88 -27.06
CA PRO A 120 -37.03 -10.22 -28.10
C PRO A 120 -38.43 -9.84 -27.62
N GLN A 121 -39.20 -9.14 -28.47
CA GLN A 121 -40.62 -8.93 -28.26
C GLN A 121 -41.28 -10.32 -28.14
N ALA A 122 -41.89 -10.59 -26.99
CA ALA A 122 -42.71 -11.79 -26.84
C ALA A 122 -43.82 -11.73 -27.90
N ALA A 123 -43.82 -12.69 -28.82
CA ALA A 123 -44.82 -12.80 -29.86
C ALA A 123 -46.20 -13.03 -29.21
N GLU A 124 -47.16 -12.17 -29.57
CA GLU A 124 -48.58 -12.29 -29.25
C GLU A 124 -49.30 -13.13 -30.31
#